data_AF-A0A3R7XWQ0-F1
#
_entry.id   AF-A0A3R7XWQ0-F1
#
_cell.length_a   1.000
_cell.length_b   1.000
_cell.length_c   1.000
_cell.angle_alpha   90.00
_cell.angle_beta   90.00
_cell.angle_gamma   90.00
#
_symmetry.space_group_name_H-M   'P 1'
#
loop_
_entity.id
_entity.type
_entity.pdbx_description
1 polymer ?
#
loop_
_entity_poly.entity_id
_entity_poly.type
_entity_poly.pdbx_seq_one_letter_code
_entity_poly.pdbx_strand_id
1 'polypeptide(L)'
;MYLSIGSANWNRRSLTLDLELNTEVVDGNTVMSRKGFQETTGLSYKKLNTMTFIETADQLRLAVTIESSMLARNASQCKNHFFVITRGNSKDYLTSW
;
A
#
# COMPACT_ATOMS: atom_id res chain seq x y z
N MET A 1 10.33 1.58 17.89
CA MET A 1 9.55 1.41 16.63
C MET A 1 10.13 0.26 15.82
N TYR A 2 9.36 -0.35 14.91
CA TYR A 2 9.83 -1.39 13.98
C TYR A 2 9.75 -0.88 12.54
N LEU A 3 10.84 -0.99 11.80
CA LEU A 3 10.91 -0.60 10.39
C LEU A 3 11.61 -1.72 9.60
N SER A 4 10.90 -2.27 8.61
CA SER A 4 11.45 -3.23 7.65
C SER A 4 11.69 -2.50 6.33
N ILE A 5 12.91 -2.54 5.83
CA ILE A 5 13.30 -1.94 4.55
C ILE A 5 13.94 -3.01 3.68
N GLY A 6 13.39 -3.22 2.50
CA GLY A 6 13.89 -4.20 1.57
C GLY A 6 13.40 -3.97 0.15
N SER A 7 13.93 -4.75 -0.78
CA SER A 7 13.47 -4.76 -2.17
C SER A 7 12.15 -5.52 -2.35
N ALA A 8 11.80 -6.36 -1.37
CA ALA A 8 10.58 -7.16 -1.38
C ALA A 8 9.32 -6.28 -1.38
N ASN A 9 8.59 -6.33 -2.48
CA ASN A 9 7.25 -5.78 -2.55
C ASN A 9 6.24 -6.75 -1.89
N TRP A 10 5.08 -6.24 -1.46
CA TRP A 10 3.98 -7.03 -0.90
C TRP A 10 3.20 -7.78 -1.99
N ASN A 11 3.85 -8.76 -2.62
CA ASN A 11 3.22 -9.64 -3.58
C ASN A 11 3.78 -11.06 -3.44
N ARG A 12 3.06 -12.06 -3.98
CA ARG A 12 3.45 -13.47 -3.86
C ARG A 12 4.85 -13.75 -4.42
N ARG A 13 5.26 -13.08 -5.50
CA ARG A 13 6.60 -13.30 -6.10
C ARG A 13 7.70 -12.84 -5.16
N SER A 14 7.66 -11.59 -4.69
CA SER A 14 8.68 -11.03 -3.79
C SER A 14 8.69 -11.68 -2.40
N LEU A 15 7.59 -12.25 -1.94
CA LEU A 15 7.53 -12.89 -0.61
C LEU A 15 7.94 -14.38 -0.61
N THR A 16 8.01 -15.06 -1.76
CA THR A 16 8.27 -16.52 -1.79
C THR A 16 9.10 -17.05 -2.97
N LEU A 17 9.25 -16.31 -4.07
CA LEU A 17 9.85 -16.81 -5.32
C LEU A 17 11.13 -16.07 -5.69
N ASP A 18 11.09 -14.74 -5.74
CA ASP A 18 12.23 -13.94 -6.18
C ASP A 18 13.23 -13.76 -5.03
N LEU A 19 14.52 -13.70 -5.34
CA LEU A 19 15.57 -13.37 -4.37
C LEU A 19 15.45 -11.89 -4.00
N GLU A 20 14.95 -11.62 -2.79
CA GLU A 20 14.83 -10.27 -2.24
C GLU A 20 15.76 -10.09 -1.03
N LEU A 21 16.19 -8.85 -0.77
CA LEU A 21 16.97 -8.50 0.41
C LEU A 21 16.16 -7.62 1.34
N ASN A 22 16.15 -7.94 2.65
CA ASN A 22 15.46 -7.16 3.67
C ASN A 22 16.39 -6.87 4.86
N THR A 23 16.26 -5.68 5.43
CA THR A 23 16.90 -5.27 6.69
C THR A 23 15.83 -4.84 7.66
N GLU A 24 15.88 -5.37 8.88
CA GLU A 24 14.96 -5.05 9.95
C GLU A 24 15.66 -4.15 10.96
N VAL A 25 15.04 -3.01 11.28
CA VAL A 25 15.55 -2.05 12.25
C VAL A 25 14.57 -1.95 13.41
N VAL A 26 15.04 -2.35 14.59
CA VAL A 26 14.32 -2.20 15.85
C VAL A 26 14.89 -1.01 16.59
N ASP A 27 14.07 0.00 16.81
CA ASP A 27 14.45 1.20 17.56
C ASP A 27 14.14 1.01 19.06
N GLY A 28 15.19 1.13 19.89
CA GLY A 28 15.14 1.00 21.35
C GLY A 28 14.74 2.27 22.10
N ASN A 29 14.82 3.44 21.47
CA ASN A 29 14.41 4.72 22.07
C ASN A 29 13.45 5.44 21.14
N THR A 30 12.17 5.48 21.51
CA THR A 30 11.08 5.93 20.63
C THR A 30 11.28 7.35 20.08
N VAL A 31 11.72 7.47 18.83
CA VAL A 31 11.70 8.73 18.08
C VAL A 31 10.57 8.68 17.05
N MET A 32 9.49 9.44 17.30
CA MET A 32 8.37 9.57 16.37
C MET A 32 8.76 10.45 15.16
N SER A 33 9.39 9.87 14.15
CA SER A 33 9.69 10.57 12.90
C SER A 33 8.47 10.60 11.98
N ARG A 34 7.99 11.80 11.61
CA ARG A 34 6.82 12.02 10.74
C ARG A 34 7.17 12.34 9.29
N LYS A 35 8.39 12.02 8.87
CA LYS A 35 8.93 12.39 7.54
C LYS A 35 8.06 11.88 6.38
N GLY A 36 7.62 10.63 6.44
CA GLY A 36 6.76 10.05 5.40
C GLY A 36 5.42 10.78 5.26
N PHE A 37 4.81 11.20 6.37
CA PHE A 37 3.56 11.97 6.31
C PHE A 37 3.78 13.39 5.75
N GLN A 38 4.88 14.05 6.08
CA GLN A 38 5.21 15.36 5.49
C GLN A 38 5.33 15.26 3.97
N GLU A 39 6.09 14.30 3.48
CA GLU A 39 6.33 14.13 2.04
C GLU A 39 5.02 13.82 1.30
N THR A 40 4.16 13.00 1.91
CA THR A 40 2.91 12.58 1.27
C THR A 40 1.79 13.61 1.37
N THR A 41 1.71 14.37 2.47
CA THR A 41 0.62 15.35 2.73
C THR A 41 1.00 16.80 2.42
N GLY A 42 2.29 17.10 2.28
CA GLY A 42 2.81 18.47 2.18
C GLY A 42 2.69 19.31 3.47
N LEU A 43 2.23 18.74 4.58
CA LEU A 43 2.05 19.48 5.84
C LEU A 43 3.39 19.70 6.57
N SER A 44 3.55 20.86 7.21
CA SER A 44 4.78 21.15 7.97
C SER A 44 4.92 20.25 9.21
N TYR A 45 6.17 19.96 9.60
CA TYR A 45 6.47 19.18 10.82
C TYR A 45 5.79 19.74 12.07
N LYS A 46 5.69 21.07 12.19
CA LYS A 46 5.03 21.71 13.34
C LYS A 46 3.57 21.29 13.46
N LYS A 47 2.86 21.20 12.34
CA LYS A 47 1.45 20.79 12.29
C LYS A 47 1.29 19.27 12.43
N LEU A 48 2.21 18.51 11.86
CA LEU A 48 2.21 17.05 12.00
C LEU A 48 2.50 16.63 13.45
N ASN A 49 3.47 17.25 14.12
CA ASN A 49 3.85 16.90 15.50
C ASN A 49 2.75 17.18 16.53
N THR A 50 1.83 18.10 16.23
CA THR A 50 0.67 18.39 17.09
C THR A 50 -0.50 17.42 16.91
N MET A 51 -0.54 16.66 15.81
CA MET A 51 -1.60 15.69 15.52
C MET A 51 -1.29 14.33 16.15
N THR A 52 -2.31 13.54 16.49
CA THR A 52 -2.14 12.11 16.75
C THR A 52 -1.82 11.35 15.44
N PHE A 53 -1.40 10.09 15.55
CA PHE A 53 -1.13 9.26 14.38
C PHE A 53 -2.37 9.10 13.49
N ILE A 54 -3.55 8.88 14.10
CA ILE A 54 -4.82 8.70 13.38
C ILE A 54 -5.23 10.00 12.66
N GLU A 55 -5.16 11.14 13.34
CA GLU A 55 -5.46 12.44 12.72
C GLU A 55 -4.52 12.73 11.54
N THR A 56 -3.25 12.34 11.67
CA THR A 56 -2.27 12.48 10.58
C THR A 56 -2.59 11.56 9.41
N ALA A 57 -3.04 10.32 9.68
CA ALA A 57 -3.47 9.39 8.65
C ALA A 57 -4.73 9.89 7.91
N ASP A 58 -5.65 10.56 8.61
CA ASP A 58 -6.82 11.18 7.96
C ASP A 58 -6.43 12.32 7.00
N GLN A 59 -5.32 13.01 7.24
CA GLN A 59 -4.80 14.01 6.29
C GLN A 59 -4.36 13.39 4.96
N LEU A 60 -4.03 12.10 4.90
CA LEU A 60 -3.71 11.44 3.63
C LEU A 60 -4.93 11.40 2.70
N ARG A 61 -6.14 11.23 3.23
CA ARG A 61 -7.37 11.30 2.43
C ARG A 61 -7.57 12.67 1.81
N LEU A 62 -7.30 13.73 2.58
CA LEU A 62 -7.41 15.11 2.10
C LEU A 62 -6.34 15.39 1.04
N ALA A 63 -5.11 14.91 1.26
CA ALA A 63 -4.02 15.05 0.31
C ALA A 63 -4.32 14.42 -1.06
N VAL A 64 -5.09 13.32 -1.14
CA VAL A 64 -5.51 12.71 -2.44
C VAL A 64 -6.35 13.67 -3.31
N THR A 65 -7.00 14.67 -2.70
CA THR A 65 -7.89 15.59 -3.44
C THR A 65 -7.16 16.79 -4.06
N ILE A 66 -5.88 16.99 -3.72
CA ILE A 66 -5.07 18.11 -4.20
C ILE A 66 -4.42 17.72 -5.53
N GLU A 67 -4.55 18.56 -6.57
CA GLU A 67 -4.03 18.24 -7.92
C GLU A 67 -2.50 18.04 -7.97
N SER A 68 -1.75 18.68 -7.08
CA SER A 68 -0.28 18.54 -6.98
C SER A 68 0.17 17.41 -6.07
N SER A 69 -0.75 16.56 -5.60
CA SER A 69 -0.46 15.48 -4.68
C SER A 69 0.27 14.32 -5.35
N MET A 70 1.20 13.69 -4.62
CA MET A 70 1.83 12.43 -5.05
C MET A 70 0.86 11.24 -4.97
N LEU A 71 -0.31 11.40 -4.35
CA LEU A 71 -1.30 10.35 -4.17
C LEU A 71 -2.32 10.35 -5.31
N ALA A 72 -2.42 9.23 -6.02
CA ALA A 72 -3.46 9.03 -7.01
C ALA A 72 -4.77 8.56 -6.37
N ARG A 73 -5.91 9.11 -6.82
CA ARG A 73 -7.22 8.59 -6.45
C ARG A 73 -7.47 7.29 -7.21
N ASN A 74 -7.30 6.16 -6.54
CA ASN A 74 -7.68 4.87 -7.09
C ASN A 74 -9.22 4.77 -7.13
N ALA A 75 -9.80 5.05 -8.30
CA ALA A 75 -11.16 4.64 -8.59
C ALA A 75 -11.14 3.13 -8.82
N SER A 76 -11.56 2.37 -7.81
CA SER A 76 -11.66 0.91 -7.91
C SER A 76 -12.56 0.55 -9.08
N GLN A 77 -12.00 0.09 -10.20
CA GLN A 77 -12.79 -0.58 -11.22
C GLN A 77 -13.09 -1.99 -10.69
N CYS A 78 -14.25 -2.16 -10.06
CA CYS A 78 -14.76 -3.50 -9.75
C CYS A 78 -15.02 -4.23 -11.08
N LYS A 79 -14.06 -5.04 -11.53
CA LYS A 79 -14.32 -6.07 -12.54
C LYS A 79 -14.82 -7.31 -11.80
N ASN A 80 -16.11 -7.59 -11.91
CA ASN A 80 -16.71 -8.80 -11.40
C ASN A 80 -16.19 -9.99 -12.21
N HIS A 81 -15.20 -10.71 -11.68
CA HIS A 81 -14.79 -11.99 -12.23
C HIS A 81 -15.67 -13.10 -11.64
N PHE A 82 -16.75 -13.45 -12.34
CA PHE A 82 -17.49 -14.68 -12.08
C PHE A 82 -16.69 -15.85 -12.65
N PHE A 83 -16.11 -16.67 -11.78
CA PHE A 83 -15.59 -17.99 -12.16
C PHE A 83 -16.62 -19.04 -11.76
N VAL A 84 -17.33 -19.61 -12.74
CA VAL A 84 -18.15 -20.79 -12.53
C VAL A 84 -17.21 -22.00 -12.51
N ILE A 85 -17.06 -22.63 -11.34
CA ILE A 85 -16.38 -23.92 -11.25
C ILE A 85 -17.40 -25.00 -11.62
N THR A 86 -17.43 -25.40 -12.88
CA THR A 86 -18.08 -26.65 -13.29
C THR A 86 -17.15 -27.82 -12.93
N ARG A 87 -17.66 -28.77 -12.13
CA ARG A 87 -17.01 -30.07 -11.96
C ARG A 87 -16.93 -30.75 -13.33
N GLY A 88 -15.72 -30.82 -13.87
CA GLY A 88 -15.47 -31.39 -15.19
C GLY A 88 -15.77 -32.88 -15.22
N ASN A 89 -16.67 -33.28 -16.12
CA ASN A 89 -16.59 -34.57 -16.78
C ASN A 89 -16.55 -34.31 -18.29
N SER A 90 -15.41 -34.67 -18.88
CA SER A 90 -15.14 -34.97 -20.29
C SER A 90 -15.78 -34.09 -21.37
N LYS A 91 -14.88 -33.38 -22.08
CA LYS A 91 -15.02 -32.84 -23.44
C LYS A 91 -16.13 -31.82 -23.61
N ASP A 92 -15.76 -30.55 -23.74
CA ASP A 92 -16.31 -29.69 -24.78
C ASP A 92 -15.41 -28.47 -24.98
N TYR A 93 -14.98 -28.31 -26.23
CA TYR A 93 -14.27 -27.15 -26.76
C TYR A 93 -15.21 -25.96 -26.73
N LEU A 94 -14.82 -24.79 -26.20
CA LEU A 94 -15.29 -23.51 -26.76
C LEU A 94 -14.29 -22.37 -26.49
N THR A 95 -14.07 -21.63 -27.57
CA THR A 95 -13.20 -20.49 -27.81
C THR A 95 -13.71 -19.17 -27.22
N SER A 96 -12.80 -18.19 -27.18
CA SER A 96 -12.90 -16.77 -26.75
C SER A 96 -14.26 -16.07 -26.82
N TRP A 97 -14.50 -15.18 -25.84
CA TRP A 97 -14.72 -13.73 -26.03
C TRP A 97 -14.14 -12.97 -24.83
#